data_AF-X1KSL2-F1
#
_entry.id   AF-X1KSL2-F1
#
_cell.length_a   1.000
_cell.length_b   1.000
_cell.length_c   1.000
_cell.angle_alpha   90.00
_cell.angle_beta   90.00
_cell.angle_gamma   90.00
#
_symmetry.space_group_name_H-M   'P 1'
#
loop_
_entity.id
_entity.type
_entity.pdbx_description
1 polymer ?
#
loop_
_entity_poly.entity_id
_entity_poly.type
_entity_poly.pdbx_seq_one_letter_code
_entity_poly.pdbx_strand_id
1 'polypeptide(L)'
;DSPRYNELPDKSFLGTADFEKTCPGHFLIGSCENGHRFAKEIYCFQEWCPRCGAKWSEAHQRKFSRWLPKVQQMRQLGYLVIEWPLASRFRLRSKAALEDSGRMIKRVLSGEWEIERRRQRGERVSRQRKEDIRAWWFPEGLRRWHFFGDLVKELGEGMKSLAWVDKASESSPGGQGDRYNPHVNVLVSYGFITRGKFRRIKRALRAALQEPDLIVHYGYTREPARMIHALKYVTRATFLDGMWAPDVAASIYNFHNAQVWGKWDGELAWSLDELEGEPELKDLPDPLAVESLESGICPRCGKPLDWTGPYPIKVLEGMEKQDLGAGYCELEQVRAPPGMDLVMMLKAAGYFGPVIIEGELCGN
;
A
#
# COMPACT_ATOMS: atom_id res chain seq x y z
N ASP A 1 45.64 21.74 -19.24
CA ASP A 1 44.84 22.00 -18.03
C ASP A 1 43.57 21.18 -18.01
N SER A 2 43.68 19.96 -17.47
CA SER A 2 42.54 19.09 -17.17
C SER A 2 41.99 19.42 -15.78
N PRO A 3 40.67 19.62 -15.61
CA PRO A 3 40.11 19.76 -14.28
C PRO A 3 40.10 18.41 -13.57
N ARG A 4 40.62 18.45 -12.34
CA ARG A 4 40.81 17.33 -11.42
C ARG A 4 39.48 16.66 -11.09
N TYR A 5 39.44 15.34 -11.28
CA TYR A 5 38.48 14.45 -10.63
C TYR A 5 38.70 14.52 -9.12
N ASN A 6 37.96 15.39 -8.43
CA ASN A 6 37.90 15.37 -6.98
C ASN A 6 36.97 14.23 -6.55
N GLU A 7 37.62 13.19 -6.01
CA GLU A 7 37.20 12.38 -4.87
C GLU A 7 35.73 11.97 -4.84
N LEU A 8 35.52 10.72 -5.31
CA LEU A 8 34.34 9.91 -5.03
C LEU A 8 33.98 10.01 -3.54
N PRO A 9 32.72 10.27 -3.18
CA PRO A 9 32.31 10.23 -1.79
C PRO A 9 32.63 8.85 -1.21
N ASP A 10 33.13 8.89 0.02
CA ASP A 10 33.58 7.76 0.82
C ASP A 10 32.70 6.51 0.63
N LYS A 11 33.34 5.41 0.23
CA LYS A 11 32.71 4.10 -0.04
C LYS A 11 32.12 3.46 1.22
N SER A 12 32.17 4.14 2.37
CA SER A 12 31.57 3.75 3.65
C SER A 12 30.06 4.04 3.76
N PHE A 13 29.46 4.82 2.85
CA PHE A 13 28.01 5.11 2.86
C PHE A 13 27.16 4.08 2.10
N LEU A 14 27.82 3.26 1.25
CA LEU A 14 27.30 1.95 0.88
C LEU A 14 27.51 1.06 2.10
N GLY A 15 26.70 1.27 3.14
CA GLY A 15 26.44 0.21 4.10
C GLY A 15 26.18 -1.02 3.26
N THR A 16 26.98 -2.06 3.49
CA THR A 16 26.82 -3.36 2.86
C THR A 16 25.34 -3.57 2.70
N ALA A 17 24.87 -3.70 1.46
CA ALA A 17 23.59 -4.34 1.25
C ALA A 17 23.83 -5.74 1.83
N ASP A 18 23.56 -5.89 3.13
CA ASP A 18 23.66 -7.16 3.84
C ASP A 18 22.54 -8.00 3.25
N PHE A 19 22.81 -8.60 2.10
CA PHE A 19 22.03 -9.70 1.56
C PHE A 19 21.98 -10.87 2.57
N GLU A 20 22.81 -10.83 3.63
CA GLU A 20 22.84 -11.74 4.78
C GLU A 20 21.89 -11.36 5.94
N LYS A 21 21.25 -10.19 5.94
CA LYS A 21 20.26 -9.88 6.99
C LYS A 21 19.00 -10.72 6.77
N THR A 22 18.73 -11.63 7.71
CA THR A 22 17.48 -12.40 7.77
C THR A 22 16.30 -11.45 7.71
N CYS A 23 15.41 -11.61 6.73
CA CYS A 23 14.16 -10.88 6.62
C CYS A 23 13.01 -11.88 6.80
N PRO A 24 12.10 -11.69 7.77
CA PRO A 24 12.13 -10.67 8.82
C PRO A 24 13.30 -10.90 9.79
N GLY A 25 13.87 -9.82 10.33
CA GLY A 25 14.97 -9.90 11.29
C GLY A 25 14.53 -9.70 12.74
N HIS A 26 13.41 -9.01 12.91
CA HIS A 26 12.85 -8.63 14.20
C HIS A 26 11.33 -8.77 14.18
N PHE A 27 10.71 -8.71 15.36
CA PHE A 27 9.27 -8.60 15.53
C PHE A 27 8.92 -7.65 16.70
N LEU A 28 7.67 -7.21 16.74
CA LEU A 28 7.08 -6.48 17.86
C LEU A 28 6.08 -7.38 18.59
N ILE A 29 5.89 -7.14 19.88
CA ILE A 29 4.81 -7.75 20.67
C ILE A 29 3.79 -6.67 21.00
N GLY A 30 2.57 -6.85 20.50
CA GLY A 30 1.41 -6.02 20.79
C GLY A 30 0.60 -6.63 21.92
N SER A 31 0.15 -5.82 22.87
CA SER A 31 -0.81 -6.25 23.89
C SER A 31 -1.94 -5.23 24.05
N CYS A 32 -3.16 -5.72 24.26
CA CYS A 32 -4.30 -4.87 24.65
C CYS A 32 -4.55 -4.98 26.15
N GLU A 33 -5.34 -4.04 26.69
CA GLU A 33 -5.69 -4.05 28.12
C GLU A 33 -6.48 -5.29 28.58
N ASN A 34 -7.11 -6.03 27.66
CA ASN A 34 -7.78 -7.30 27.96
C ASN A 34 -6.83 -8.51 27.96
N GLY A 35 -5.52 -8.30 27.82
CA GLY A 35 -4.53 -9.39 27.85
C GLY A 35 -4.33 -10.15 26.54
N HIS A 36 -5.05 -9.84 25.46
CA HIS A 36 -4.75 -10.40 24.13
C HIS A 36 -3.36 -9.93 23.66
N ARG A 37 -2.55 -10.86 23.15
CA ARG A 37 -1.17 -10.63 22.70
C ARG A 37 -0.98 -11.04 21.25
N PHE A 38 -0.24 -10.23 20.51
CA PHE A 38 0.04 -10.46 19.09
C PHE A 38 1.52 -10.22 18.80
N ALA A 39 2.09 -10.99 17.90
CA ALA A 39 3.38 -10.72 17.30
C ALA A 39 3.21 -10.05 15.93
N LYS A 40 4.02 -9.05 15.63
CA LYS A 40 4.13 -8.41 14.30
C LYS A 40 5.56 -8.51 13.80
N GLU A 41 5.80 -9.35 12.80
CA GLU A 41 7.12 -9.43 12.17
C GLU A 41 7.51 -8.11 11.48
N ILE A 42 8.78 -7.75 11.49
CA ILE A 42 9.28 -6.50 10.88
C ILE A 42 10.00 -6.84 9.58
N TYR A 43 9.39 -6.42 8.47
CA TYR A 43 9.90 -6.58 7.12
C TYR A 43 10.67 -5.34 6.65
N CYS A 44 11.62 -5.51 5.74
CA CYS A 44 12.36 -4.39 5.16
C CYS A 44 11.53 -3.61 4.11
N PHE A 45 10.45 -4.20 3.60
CA PHE A 45 9.55 -3.65 2.57
C PHE A 45 10.22 -3.24 1.25
N GLN A 46 11.49 -3.62 1.04
CA GLN A 46 12.18 -3.43 -0.24
C GLN A 46 11.55 -4.33 -1.30
N GLU A 47 11.31 -3.79 -2.50
CA GLU A 47 10.72 -4.59 -3.59
C GLU A 47 11.63 -5.74 -4.02
N TRP A 48 12.96 -5.54 -3.99
CA TRP A 48 13.96 -6.52 -4.42
C TRP A 48 14.43 -7.45 -3.31
N CYS A 49 13.86 -7.35 -2.11
CA CYS A 49 14.13 -8.32 -1.06
C CYS A 49 13.53 -9.67 -1.49
N PRO A 50 14.28 -10.77 -1.48
CA PRO A 50 13.77 -12.08 -1.91
C PRO A 50 12.59 -12.58 -1.06
N ARG A 51 12.46 -12.09 0.19
CA ARG A 51 11.31 -12.36 1.07
C ARG A 51 10.15 -11.39 0.84
N CYS A 52 10.39 -10.08 0.91
CA CYS A 52 9.31 -9.09 0.77
C CYS A 52 8.79 -8.94 -0.66
N GLY A 53 9.65 -9.16 -1.64
CA GLY A 53 9.35 -9.10 -3.08
C GLY A 53 8.68 -10.36 -3.61
N ALA A 54 8.76 -11.49 -2.89
CA ALA A 54 8.16 -12.74 -3.32
C ALA A 54 6.67 -12.58 -3.64
N LYS A 55 6.21 -13.36 -4.63
CA LYS A 55 4.80 -13.39 -5.01
C LYS A 55 3.96 -13.73 -3.78
N TRP A 56 2.99 -12.87 -3.48
CA TRP A 56 2.08 -13.03 -2.33
C TRP A 56 2.78 -13.12 -0.96
N SER A 57 3.95 -12.49 -0.82
CA SER A 57 4.66 -12.39 0.47
C SER A 57 3.82 -11.74 1.57
N GLU A 58 4.20 -11.96 2.82
CA GLU A 58 3.59 -11.30 3.98
C GLU A 58 3.58 -9.76 3.86
N ALA A 59 4.67 -9.19 3.32
CA ALA A 59 4.75 -7.75 3.06
C ALA A 59 3.77 -7.29 1.96
N HIS A 60 3.44 -8.16 1.00
CA HIS A 60 2.40 -7.91 0.01
C HIS A 60 1.01 -8.04 0.64
N GLN A 61 0.74 -9.10 1.40
CA GLN A 61 -0.51 -9.31 2.13
C GLN A 61 -0.85 -8.12 3.04
N ARG A 62 0.10 -7.58 3.81
CA ARG A 62 -0.10 -6.36 4.62
C ARG A 62 -0.50 -5.14 3.79
N LYS A 63 0.10 -4.96 2.62
CA LYS A 63 -0.29 -3.86 1.71
C LYS A 63 -1.70 -4.06 1.19
N PHE A 64 -2.04 -5.29 0.80
CA PHE A 64 -3.37 -5.67 0.38
C PHE A 64 -4.41 -5.41 1.47
N SER A 65 -4.23 -5.93 2.69
CA SER A 65 -5.18 -5.79 3.80
C SER A 65 -5.41 -4.33 4.19
N ARG A 66 -4.38 -3.48 4.21
CA ARG A 66 -4.54 -2.03 4.50
C ARG A 66 -5.36 -1.28 3.44
N TRP A 67 -5.41 -1.78 2.21
CA TRP A 67 -6.13 -1.15 1.11
C TRP A 67 -7.50 -1.80 0.87
N LEU A 68 -7.72 -3.02 1.34
CA LEU A 68 -8.94 -3.77 1.09
C LEU A 68 -10.20 -3.05 1.59
N PRO A 69 -10.28 -2.53 2.84
CA PRO A 69 -11.48 -1.82 3.28
C PRO A 69 -11.80 -0.58 2.43
N LYS A 70 -10.78 0.05 1.85
CA LYS A 70 -10.94 1.21 0.96
C LYS A 70 -11.51 0.78 -0.38
N VAL A 71 -11.03 -0.34 -0.91
CA VAL A 71 -11.57 -0.94 -2.13
C VAL A 71 -12.99 -1.47 -1.92
N GLN A 72 -13.31 -2.00 -0.74
CA GLN A 72 -14.66 -2.41 -0.37
C GLN A 72 -15.65 -1.25 -0.32
N GLN A 73 -15.22 -0.01 -0.02
CA GLN A 73 -16.08 1.19 -0.13
C GLN A 73 -16.43 1.54 -1.60
N MET A 74 -15.71 0.99 -2.59
CA MET A 74 -15.95 1.27 -4.00
C MET A 74 -17.08 0.41 -4.56
N ARG A 75 -18.22 1.04 -4.88
CA ARG A 75 -19.30 0.38 -5.67
C ARG A 75 -18.85 -0.03 -7.07
N GLN A 76 -17.92 0.74 -7.64
CA GLN A 76 -17.29 0.47 -8.93
C GLN A 76 -15.83 0.86 -8.82
N LEU A 77 -14.93 -0.03 -9.24
CA LEU A 77 -13.50 0.22 -9.19
C LEU A 77 -13.04 0.66 -10.56
N GLY A 78 -12.60 1.91 -10.65
CA GLY A 78 -11.89 2.46 -11.79
C GLY A 78 -10.40 2.27 -11.61
N TYR A 79 -9.73 1.88 -12.68
CA TYR A 79 -8.31 1.58 -12.68
C TYR A 79 -7.61 2.36 -13.79
N LEU A 80 -6.69 3.26 -13.43
CA LEU A 80 -5.83 3.97 -14.37
C LEU A 80 -4.42 3.39 -14.35
N VAL A 81 -3.81 3.31 -15.53
CA VAL A 81 -2.37 3.11 -15.70
C VAL A 81 -1.79 4.33 -16.36
N ILE A 82 -0.85 4.99 -15.69
CA ILE A 82 -0.17 6.18 -16.19
C ILE A 82 1.27 5.80 -16.50
N GLU A 83 1.60 5.85 -17.78
CA GLU A 83 2.86 5.36 -18.35
C GLU A 83 3.60 6.47 -19.08
N TRP A 84 4.92 6.49 -18.89
CA TRP A 84 5.81 7.38 -19.64
C TRP A 84 6.25 6.72 -20.94
N PRO A 85 6.34 7.51 -22.04
CA PRO A 85 6.91 7.02 -23.28
C PRO A 85 8.35 6.57 -23.06
N LEU A 86 8.83 5.61 -23.85
CA LEU A 86 10.12 4.95 -23.66
C LEU A 86 11.28 5.96 -23.50
N ALA A 87 11.28 7.00 -24.32
CA ALA A 87 12.29 8.06 -24.30
C ALA A 87 12.35 8.84 -22.98
N SER A 88 11.27 8.87 -22.19
CA SER A 88 11.18 9.68 -20.97
C SER A 88 11.41 8.88 -19.68
N ARG A 89 11.38 7.55 -19.74
CA ARG A 89 11.44 6.67 -18.54
C ARG A 89 12.71 6.84 -17.74
N PHE A 90 13.84 7.14 -18.37
CA PHE A 90 15.12 7.34 -17.68
C PHE A 90 15.07 8.47 -16.64
N ARG A 91 14.17 9.44 -16.81
CA ARG A 91 13.97 10.56 -15.87
C ARG A 91 13.37 10.12 -14.53
N LEU A 92 12.78 8.92 -14.47
CA LEU A 92 12.10 8.38 -13.28
C LEU A 92 12.97 7.45 -12.43
N ARG A 93 14.29 7.47 -12.62
CA ARG A 93 15.23 6.59 -11.90
C ARG A 93 15.57 7.05 -10.48
N SER A 94 15.18 8.28 -10.11
CA SER A 94 15.45 8.83 -8.78
C SER A 94 14.20 8.87 -7.90
N LYS A 95 14.37 8.69 -6.60
CA LYS A 95 13.30 8.87 -5.61
C LYS A 95 12.61 10.22 -5.73
N ALA A 96 13.37 11.31 -5.89
CA ALA A 96 12.81 12.65 -6.05
C ALA A 96 11.89 12.75 -7.28
N ALA A 97 12.32 12.24 -8.43
CA ALA A 97 11.51 12.28 -9.64
C ALA A 97 10.21 11.46 -9.52
N LEU A 98 10.27 10.30 -8.87
CA LEU A 98 9.11 9.44 -8.59
C LEU A 98 8.14 10.07 -7.58
N GLU A 99 8.68 10.74 -6.55
CA GLU A 99 7.90 11.47 -5.55
C GLU A 99 7.19 12.67 -6.19
N ASP A 100 7.90 13.46 -6.99
CA ASP A 100 7.35 14.65 -7.64
C ASP A 100 6.28 14.29 -8.68
N SER A 101 6.59 13.32 -9.54
CA SER A 101 5.62 12.82 -10.54
C SER A 101 4.39 12.22 -9.86
N GLY A 102 4.61 11.43 -8.80
CA GLY A 102 3.55 10.84 -8.01
C GLY A 102 2.66 11.87 -7.30
N ARG A 103 3.28 12.89 -6.70
CA ARG A 103 2.59 14.03 -6.09
C ARG A 103 1.76 14.76 -7.14
N MET A 104 2.32 15.02 -8.32
CA MET A 104 1.63 15.72 -9.38
C MET A 104 0.43 14.93 -9.90
N ILE A 105 0.57 13.61 -10.11
CA ILE A 105 -0.55 12.73 -10.47
C ILE A 105 -1.68 12.84 -9.45
N LYS A 106 -1.36 12.72 -8.15
CA LYS A 106 -2.36 12.89 -7.09
C LYS A 106 -3.05 14.25 -7.19
N ARG A 107 -2.29 15.34 -7.35
CA ARG A 107 -2.85 16.71 -7.42
C ARG A 107 -3.77 16.90 -8.62
N VAL A 108 -3.44 16.30 -9.77
CA VAL A 108 -4.31 16.34 -10.95
C VAL A 108 -5.58 15.53 -10.69
N LEU A 109 -5.44 14.28 -10.26
CA LEU A 109 -6.56 13.36 -10.08
C LEU A 109 -7.49 13.75 -8.93
N SER A 110 -6.99 14.49 -7.93
CA SER A 110 -7.79 15.06 -6.84
C SER A 110 -8.41 16.43 -7.18
N GLY A 111 -8.05 17.02 -8.32
CA GLY A 111 -8.48 18.36 -8.72
C GLY A 111 -7.73 19.53 -8.07
N GLU A 112 -6.77 19.26 -7.19
CA GLU A 112 -5.93 20.29 -6.56
C GLU A 112 -5.12 21.10 -7.56
N TRP A 113 -4.62 20.47 -8.61
CA TRP A 113 -3.87 21.13 -9.67
C TRP A 113 -4.73 22.13 -10.44
N GLU A 114 -5.99 21.78 -10.73
CA GLU A 114 -6.94 22.68 -11.39
C GLU A 114 -7.27 23.90 -10.51
N ILE A 115 -7.43 23.67 -9.19
CA ILE A 115 -7.64 24.75 -8.21
C ILE A 115 -6.43 25.69 -8.17
N GLU A 116 -5.22 25.14 -8.15
CA GLU A 116 -3.98 25.92 -8.16
C GLU A 116 -3.85 26.77 -9.45
N ARG A 117 -4.07 26.17 -10.62
CA ARG A 117 -4.03 26.89 -11.91
C ARG A 117 -5.02 28.04 -11.98
N ARG A 118 -6.21 27.90 -11.40
CA ARG A 118 -7.22 28.97 -11.33
C ARG A 118 -6.74 30.13 -10.47
N ARG A 119 -6.18 29.82 -9.29
CA ARG A 119 -5.59 30.83 -8.40
C ARG A 119 -4.44 31.57 -9.06
N GLN A 120 -3.57 30.88 -9.79
CA GLN A 120 -2.47 31.48 -10.55
C GLN A 120 -2.96 32.44 -11.66
N ARG A 121 -4.19 32.26 -12.17
CA ARG A 121 -4.84 33.18 -13.11
C ARG A 121 -5.58 34.34 -12.42
N GLY A 122 -5.45 34.48 -11.10
CA GLY A 122 -6.14 35.51 -10.32
C GLY A 122 -7.59 35.16 -9.96
N GLU A 123 -8.07 33.94 -10.24
CA GLU A 123 -9.43 33.53 -9.85
C GLU A 123 -9.50 33.32 -8.32
N ARG A 124 -10.44 34.02 -7.67
CA ARG A 124 -10.77 33.78 -6.25
C ARG A 124 -11.59 32.50 -6.12
N VAL A 125 -10.96 31.42 -5.68
CA VAL A 125 -11.63 30.11 -5.50
C VAL A 125 -12.16 29.95 -4.07
N SER A 126 -13.47 30.14 -3.90
CA SER A 126 -14.18 29.90 -2.63
C SER A 126 -14.18 28.42 -2.21
N ARG A 127 -14.61 28.12 -0.97
CA ARG A 127 -14.71 26.73 -0.49
C ARG A 127 -15.68 25.90 -1.35
N GLN A 128 -16.90 26.39 -1.56
CA GLN A 128 -17.89 25.75 -2.43
C GLN A 128 -17.32 25.49 -3.82
N ARG A 129 -16.64 26.48 -4.40
CA ARG A 129 -16.04 26.35 -5.73
C ARG A 129 -14.96 25.27 -5.80
N LYS A 130 -14.20 25.04 -4.71
CA LYS A 130 -13.24 23.93 -4.65
C LYS A 130 -13.96 22.59 -4.67
N GLU A 131 -15.05 22.46 -3.93
CA GLU A 131 -15.86 21.24 -3.89
C GLU A 131 -16.45 20.95 -5.27
N ASP A 132 -17.00 21.97 -5.94
CA ASP A 132 -17.49 21.86 -7.32
C ASP A 132 -16.38 21.40 -8.27
N ILE A 133 -15.17 21.98 -8.17
CA ILE A 133 -14.04 21.58 -9.01
C ILE A 133 -13.68 20.12 -8.73
N ARG A 134 -13.52 19.72 -7.46
CA ARG A 134 -13.16 18.36 -7.05
C ARG A 134 -14.19 17.32 -7.51
N ALA A 135 -15.47 17.67 -7.57
CA ALA A 135 -16.53 16.80 -8.09
C ALA A 135 -16.33 16.40 -9.57
N TRP A 136 -15.59 17.20 -10.35
CA TRP A 136 -15.20 16.83 -11.73
C TRP A 136 -14.05 15.83 -11.81
N TRP A 137 -13.39 15.53 -10.68
CA TRP A 137 -12.20 14.69 -10.58
C TRP A 137 -12.49 13.42 -9.77
N PHE A 138 -11.50 12.91 -9.01
CA PHE A 138 -11.63 11.77 -8.11
C PHE A 138 -11.30 12.20 -6.68
N PRO A 139 -12.32 12.37 -5.80
CA PRO A 139 -12.11 12.90 -4.45
C PRO A 139 -11.21 12.01 -3.59
N GLU A 140 -11.20 10.72 -3.88
CA GLU A 140 -10.44 9.67 -3.20
C GLU A 140 -9.80 8.72 -4.20
N GLY A 141 -8.72 8.09 -3.76
CA GLY A 141 -8.09 7.03 -4.54
C GLY A 141 -6.82 6.49 -3.90
N LEU A 142 -6.33 5.42 -4.51
CA LEU A 142 -5.14 4.67 -4.11
C LEU A 142 -4.18 4.70 -5.30
N ARG A 143 -2.89 4.97 -5.08
CA ARG A 143 -1.88 4.94 -6.14
C ARG A 143 -0.66 4.14 -5.75
N ARG A 144 -0.12 3.37 -6.68
CA ARG A 144 1.14 2.66 -6.48
C ARG A 144 2.02 2.68 -7.70
N TRP A 145 3.30 2.93 -7.48
CA TRP A 145 4.34 2.76 -8.49
C TRP A 145 4.62 1.28 -8.72
N HIS A 146 4.65 0.90 -9.99
CA HIS A 146 5.25 -0.33 -10.51
C HIS A 146 6.44 0.08 -11.37
N PHE A 147 7.48 -0.75 -11.39
CA PHE A 147 8.74 -0.46 -12.09
C PHE A 147 8.99 -1.37 -13.28
N PHE A 148 8.35 -2.55 -13.27
CA PHE A 148 8.44 -3.58 -14.30
C PHE A 148 7.08 -4.22 -14.51
N GLY A 149 6.98 -5.00 -15.57
CA GLY A 149 5.75 -5.67 -15.97
C GLY A 149 4.89 -4.84 -16.91
N ASP A 150 4.04 -5.56 -17.61
CA ASP A 150 3.02 -5.08 -18.52
C ASP A 150 1.72 -5.77 -18.08
N LEU A 151 0.88 -5.06 -17.32
CA LEU A 151 -0.40 -5.58 -16.81
C LEU A 151 -1.21 -6.24 -17.94
N VAL A 152 -1.16 -5.67 -19.14
CA VAL A 152 -1.90 -6.14 -20.32
C VAL A 152 -1.53 -7.57 -20.70
N LYS A 153 -0.30 -8.01 -20.43
CA LYS A 153 0.18 -9.37 -20.76
C LYS A 153 -0.05 -10.39 -19.65
N GLU A 154 0.12 -10.01 -18.38
CA GLU A 154 -0.09 -10.94 -17.26
C GLU A 154 -1.57 -11.19 -16.94
N LEU A 155 -2.47 -10.26 -17.28
CA LEU A 155 -3.90 -10.42 -17.03
C LEU A 155 -4.66 -11.10 -18.17
N GLY A 156 -4.05 -11.27 -19.35
CA GLY A 156 -4.62 -12.03 -20.48
C GLY A 156 -6.08 -11.67 -20.85
N GLU A 157 -6.72 -12.56 -21.62
CA GLU A 157 -8.05 -12.35 -22.22
C GLU A 157 -9.21 -12.18 -21.20
N GLY A 158 -8.98 -12.44 -19.90
CA GLY A 158 -9.98 -12.39 -18.84
C GLY A 158 -10.48 -10.98 -18.48
N MET A 159 -9.83 -9.92 -18.99
CA MET A 159 -10.16 -8.52 -18.71
C MET A 159 -10.77 -7.77 -19.91
N LYS A 160 -11.17 -8.44 -21.01
CA LYS A 160 -11.87 -7.83 -22.17
C LYS A 160 -13.17 -7.10 -21.80
N SER A 161 -13.69 -7.29 -20.58
CA SER A 161 -14.89 -6.64 -20.05
C SER A 161 -14.64 -5.28 -19.36
N LEU A 162 -13.38 -4.89 -19.10
CA LEU A 162 -13.06 -3.49 -18.83
C LEU A 162 -13.09 -2.77 -20.18
N ALA A 163 -14.21 -2.14 -20.52
CA ALA A 163 -14.35 -1.46 -21.82
C ALA A 163 -13.29 -0.37 -22.00
N TRP A 164 -12.23 -0.68 -22.75
CA TRP A 164 -11.20 0.28 -23.14
C TRP A 164 -11.83 1.35 -24.05
N VAL A 165 -11.81 2.60 -23.62
CA VAL A 165 -12.53 3.71 -24.30
C VAL A 165 -11.85 4.17 -25.60
N ASP A 166 -10.63 3.73 -25.89
CA ASP A 166 -9.95 4.04 -27.17
C ASP A 166 -9.36 2.74 -27.77
N LYS A 167 -9.86 2.34 -28.95
CA LYS A 167 -9.20 1.34 -29.79
C LYS A 167 -7.97 1.99 -30.45
N ALA A 168 -6.88 1.22 -30.50
CA ALA A 168 -5.65 1.40 -31.28
C ALA A 168 -4.55 2.34 -30.71
N SER A 169 -3.47 1.72 -30.22
CA SER A 169 -2.19 1.72 -30.94
C SER A 169 -1.45 0.43 -30.59
N GLU A 170 -1.11 -0.35 -31.61
CA GLU A 170 -0.35 -1.60 -31.53
C GLU A 170 0.95 -1.40 -30.73
N SER A 171 1.05 -2.00 -29.54
CA SER A 171 2.33 -2.26 -28.89
C SER A 171 2.84 -3.60 -29.43
N SER A 172 4.05 -3.56 -30.01
CA SER A 172 4.61 -4.65 -30.82
C SER A 172 4.68 -6.00 -30.08
N PRO A 173 4.42 -7.12 -30.78
CA PRO A 173 4.58 -8.45 -30.22
C PRO A 173 6.06 -8.86 -30.28
N GLY A 174 6.75 -8.81 -29.14
CA GLY A 174 8.07 -9.42 -29.00
C GLY A 174 9.00 -8.62 -28.09
N GLY A 175 9.34 -9.19 -26.93
CA GLY A 175 10.45 -8.72 -26.10
C GLY A 175 10.07 -8.26 -24.69
N GLN A 176 10.16 -9.21 -23.75
CA GLN A 176 10.61 -9.07 -22.36
C GLN A 176 9.86 -8.09 -21.44
N GLY A 177 9.20 -8.66 -20.41
CA GLY A 177 8.84 -7.98 -19.17
C GLY A 177 10.03 -7.50 -18.31
N ASP A 178 11.26 -7.61 -18.84
CA ASP A 178 12.53 -7.32 -18.18
C ASP A 178 13.01 -5.87 -18.40
N ARG A 179 12.24 -5.05 -19.12
CA ARG A 179 12.59 -3.65 -19.36
C ARG A 179 11.94 -2.75 -18.32
N TYR A 180 12.75 -1.85 -17.77
CA TYR A 180 12.28 -0.81 -16.87
C TYR A 180 11.14 0.01 -17.49
N ASN A 181 9.99 -0.09 -16.84
CA ASN A 181 8.72 0.48 -17.25
C ASN A 181 8.04 1.13 -16.03
N PRO A 182 8.58 2.25 -15.50
CA PRO A 182 7.99 2.92 -14.37
C PRO A 182 6.60 3.46 -14.76
N HIS A 183 5.58 2.96 -14.08
CA HIS A 183 4.20 3.35 -14.28
C HIS A 183 3.46 3.46 -12.96
N VAL A 184 2.42 4.30 -12.95
CA VAL A 184 1.57 4.47 -11.77
C VAL A 184 0.22 3.81 -12.01
N ASN A 185 -0.06 2.83 -11.17
CA ASN A 185 -1.38 2.23 -11.05
C ASN A 185 -2.22 3.04 -10.09
N VAL A 186 -3.45 3.34 -10.48
CA VAL A 186 -4.37 4.16 -9.68
C VAL A 186 -5.74 3.49 -9.59
N LEU A 187 -6.25 3.32 -8.37
CA LEU A 187 -7.60 2.83 -8.09
C LEU A 187 -8.46 3.99 -7.60
N VAL A 188 -9.66 4.14 -8.16
CA VAL A 188 -10.63 5.19 -7.81
C VAL A 188 -12.05 4.62 -7.74
N SER A 189 -12.89 5.20 -6.88
CA SER A 189 -14.33 4.88 -6.80
C SER A 189 -15.08 5.52 -7.98
N TYR A 190 -14.89 4.98 -9.20
CA TYR A 190 -15.50 5.50 -10.41
C TYR A 190 -15.66 4.42 -11.47
N GLY A 191 -16.86 4.29 -12.02
CA GLY A 191 -17.15 3.42 -13.16
C GLY A 191 -16.88 4.10 -14.50
N PHE A 192 -17.66 3.78 -15.53
CA PHE A 192 -17.51 4.34 -16.88
C PHE A 192 -17.18 5.85 -16.94
N ILE A 193 -16.04 6.19 -17.56
CA ILE A 193 -15.63 7.57 -17.79
C ILE A 193 -16.07 8.03 -19.18
N THR A 194 -16.79 9.16 -19.23
CA THR A 194 -17.16 9.79 -20.49
C THR A 194 -15.92 10.29 -21.26
N ARG A 195 -15.97 10.22 -22.60
CA ARG A 195 -14.88 10.72 -23.47
C ARG A 195 -14.45 12.16 -23.15
N GLY A 196 -15.39 13.02 -22.74
CA GLY A 196 -15.09 14.40 -22.33
C GLY A 196 -14.26 14.48 -21.05
N LYS A 197 -14.65 13.74 -20.00
CA LYS A 197 -13.90 13.66 -18.74
C LYS A 197 -12.54 13.02 -18.96
N PHE A 198 -12.45 11.93 -19.73
CA PHE A 198 -11.18 11.24 -19.99
C PHE A 198 -10.18 12.12 -20.74
N ARG A 199 -10.62 12.81 -21.80
CA ARG A 199 -9.77 13.79 -22.52
C ARG A 199 -9.27 14.90 -21.61
N ARG A 200 -10.10 15.38 -20.68
CA ARG A 200 -9.71 16.39 -19.69
C ARG A 200 -8.61 15.85 -18.76
N ILE A 201 -8.76 14.63 -18.25
CA ILE A 201 -7.77 13.96 -17.40
C ILE A 201 -6.45 13.80 -18.15
N LYS A 202 -6.47 13.22 -19.36
CA LYS A 202 -5.27 13.06 -20.21
C LYS A 202 -4.55 14.39 -20.41
N ARG A 203 -5.28 15.44 -20.80
CA ARG A 203 -4.71 16.79 -21.02
C ARG A 203 -4.09 17.39 -19.76
N ALA A 204 -4.77 17.26 -18.61
CA ALA A 204 -4.26 17.80 -17.36
C ALA A 204 -3.01 17.05 -16.88
N LEU A 205 -2.99 15.72 -16.96
CA LEU A 205 -1.82 14.92 -16.61
C LEU A 205 -0.61 15.27 -17.50
N ARG A 206 -0.80 15.31 -18.82
CA ARG A 206 0.25 15.69 -19.78
C ARG A 206 0.83 17.07 -19.51
N ALA A 207 -0.04 18.05 -19.25
CA ALA A 207 0.39 19.40 -18.93
C ALA A 207 1.13 19.48 -17.58
N ALA A 208 0.61 18.81 -16.56
CA ALA A 208 1.16 18.87 -15.21
C ALA A 208 2.51 18.14 -15.09
N LEU A 209 2.67 17.02 -15.80
CA LEU A 209 3.89 16.22 -15.84
C LEU A 209 4.89 16.67 -16.91
N GLN A 210 4.53 17.67 -17.72
CA GLN A 210 5.34 18.15 -18.85
C GLN A 210 5.73 17.01 -19.81
N GLU A 211 4.77 16.13 -20.07
CA GLU A 211 4.92 14.94 -20.91
C GLU A 211 3.77 14.90 -21.91
N PRO A 212 3.92 15.47 -23.12
CA PRO A 212 2.83 15.56 -24.09
C PRO A 212 2.37 14.19 -24.60
N ASP A 213 3.28 13.22 -24.66
CA ASP A 213 3.02 11.87 -25.15
C ASP A 213 2.72 10.87 -24.01
N LEU A 214 2.35 11.38 -22.83
CA LEU A 214 1.98 10.55 -21.69
C LEU A 214 0.85 9.60 -22.07
N ILE A 215 1.05 8.32 -21.76
CA ILE A 215 0.12 7.23 -22.02
C ILE A 215 -0.74 7.07 -20.78
N VAL A 216 -2.06 7.09 -20.97
CA VAL A 216 -3.02 6.94 -19.88
C VAL A 216 -4.10 5.95 -20.31
N HIS A 217 -4.10 4.80 -19.65
CA HIS A 217 -5.08 3.75 -19.82
C HIS A 217 -6.12 3.84 -18.70
N TYR A 218 -7.35 3.43 -19.01
CA TYR A 218 -8.44 3.34 -18.04
C TYR A 218 -9.33 2.15 -18.31
N GLY A 219 -9.63 1.40 -17.26
CA GLY A 219 -10.67 0.38 -17.22
C GLY A 219 -11.49 0.49 -15.94
N TYR A 220 -12.63 -0.19 -15.88
CA TYR A 220 -13.45 -0.22 -14.66
C TYR A 220 -14.23 -1.52 -14.51
N THR A 221 -14.40 -1.99 -13.27
CA THR A 221 -15.18 -3.20 -12.96
C THR A 221 -16.23 -2.89 -11.88
N ARG A 222 -17.30 -3.69 -11.88
CA ARG A 222 -18.30 -3.74 -10.81
C ARG A 222 -18.27 -5.05 -10.02
N GLU A 223 -17.53 -6.04 -10.51
CA GLU A 223 -17.49 -7.38 -9.94
C GLU A 223 -16.45 -7.42 -8.79
N PRO A 224 -16.87 -7.73 -7.55
CA PRO A 224 -15.98 -7.70 -6.39
C PRO A 224 -14.75 -8.63 -6.52
N ALA A 225 -14.90 -9.83 -7.08
CA ALA A 225 -13.77 -10.74 -7.36
C ALA A 225 -12.69 -10.08 -8.24
N ARG A 226 -13.11 -9.34 -9.29
CA ARG A 226 -12.17 -8.58 -10.13
C ARG A 226 -11.58 -7.37 -9.41
N MET A 227 -12.30 -6.75 -8.48
CA MET A 227 -11.74 -5.68 -7.64
C MET A 227 -10.62 -6.22 -6.75
N ILE A 228 -10.81 -7.40 -6.15
CA ILE A 228 -9.78 -8.11 -5.38
C ILE A 228 -8.59 -8.43 -6.27
N HIS A 229 -8.83 -8.98 -7.46
CA HIS A 229 -7.76 -9.29 -8.41
C HIS A 229 -6.93 -8.05 -8.78
N ALA A 230 -7.60 -6.94 -9.11
CA ALA A 230 -6.94 -5.67 -9.39
C ALA A 230 -6.14 -5.16 -8.18
N LEU A 231 -6.68 -5.27 -6.96
CA LEU A 231 -5.99 -4.87 -5.74
C LEU A 231 -4.75 -5.75 -5.47
N LYS A 232 -4.87 -7.07 -5.59
CA LYS A 232 -3.74 -8.02 -5.48
C LYS A 232 -2.65 -7.69 -6.50
N TYR A 233 -3.03 -7.43 -7.74
CA TYR A 233 -2.06 -7.01 -8.75
C TYR A 233 -1.39 -5.70 -8.36
N VAL A 234 -2.17 -4.68 -8.03
CA VAL A 234 -1.66 -3.32 -7.78
C VAL A 234 -0.75 -3.27 -6.56
N THR A 235 -0.92 -4.14 -5.56
CA THR A 235 -0.12 -4.13 -4.32
C THR A 235 1.14 -4.99 -4.35
N ARG A 236 1.38 -5.78 -5.42
CA ARG A 236 2.53 -6.70 -5.56
C ARG A 236 3.88 -6.02 -5.86
N ALA A 237 5.00 -6.48 -5.31
CA ALA A 237 6.31 -5.98 -5.74
C ALA A 237 6.56 -6.23 -7.24
N THR A 238 7.22 -5.29 -7.92
CA THR A 238 7.54 -5.41 -9.36
C THR A 238 9.02 -5.25 -9.65
N PHE A 239 9.78 -4.60 -8.77
CA PHE A 239 11.23 -4.50 -8.86
C PHE A 239 11.89 -5.57 -7.99
N LEU A 240 12.00 -6.78 -8.52
CA LEU A 240 12.37 -7.97 -7.74
C LEU A 240 13.88 -8.22 -7.64
N ASP A 241 14.68 -7.62 -8.52
CA ASP A 241 16.13 -7.78 -8.54
C ASP A 241 16.82 -6.41 -8.50
N GLY A 242 17.42 -6.08 -7.35
CA GLY A 242 18.13 -4.83 -7.12
C GLY A 242 19.44 -4.75 -7.90
N MET A 243 20.03 -5.89 -8.29
CA MET A 243 21.26 -5.94 -9.08
C MET A 243 21.05 -5.52 -10.52
N TRP A 244 19.81 -5.52 -11.00
CA TRP A 244 19.46 -5.03 -12.34
C TRP A 244 19.73 -3.52 -12.51
N ALA A 245 19.44 -2.73 -11.48
CA ALA A 245 19.80 -1.31 -11.42
C ALA A 245 20.16 -0.91 -9.99
N PRO A 246 21.42 -1.14 -9.59
CA PRO A 246 21.88 -0.81 -8.24
C PRO A 246 21.72 0.68 -7.91
N ASP A 247 21.88 1.55 -8.92
CA ASP A 247 21.65 3.00 -8.80
C ASP A 247 20.20 3.33 -8.45
N VAL A 248 19.24 2.66 -9.12
CA VAL A 248 17.81 2.84 -8.86
C VAL A 248 17.45 2.26 -7.49
N ALA A 249 17.90 1.04 -7.18
CA ALA A 249 17.67 0.39 -5.90
C ALA A 249 18.17 1.24 -4.72
N ALA A 250 19.40 1.76 -4.82
CA ALA A 250 19.95 2.68 -3.84
C ALA A 250 19.13 3.97 -3.75
N SER A 251 18.74 4.56 -4.90
CA SER A 251 17.99 5.82 -4.90
C SER A 251 16.61 5.68 -4.26
N ILE A 252 15.89 4.59 -4.55
CA ILE A 252 14.52 4.38 -4.06
C ILE A 252 14.46 3.67 -2.71
N TYR A 253 15.58 3.57 -2.01
CA TYR A 253 15.59 3.12 -0.62
C TYR A 253 14.65 4.01 0.24
N ASN A 254 13.82 3.38 1.07
CA ASN A 254 12.75 4.04 1.83
C ASN A 254 11.80 4.89 0.98
N PHE A 255 11.61 4.57 -0.30
CA PHE A 255 10.60 5.22 -1.13
C PHE A 255 9.21 4.66 -0.82
N HIS A 256 8.27 5.55 -0.50
CA HIS A 256 6.86 5.19 -0.32
C HIS A 256 6.16 5.06 -1.68
N ASN A 257 6.32 3.89 -2.31
CA ASN A 257 5.75 3.57 -3.61
C ASN A 257 4.21 3.48 -3.62
N ALA A 258 3.56 3.35 -2.46
CA ALA A 258 2.11 3.21 -2.29
C ALA A 258 1.55 4.39 -1.47
N GLN A 259 0.52 5.06 -1.98
CA GLN A 259 -0.11 6.20 -1.30
C GLN A 259 -1.63 6.23 -1.48
N VAL A 260 -2.30 6.88 -0.54
CA VAL A 260 -3.76 7.06 -0.50
C VAL A 260 -4.07 8.56 -0.47
N TRP A 261 -5.19 8.98 -1.05
CA TRP A 261 -5.77 10.31 -0.82
C TRP A 261 -7.28 10.24 -0.69
N GLY A 262 -7.87 11.35 -0.25
CA GLY A 262 -9.29 11.44 0.06
C GLY A 262 -9.61 10.96 1.47
N LYS A 263 -10.91 10.88 1.75
CA LYS A 263 -11.44 10.30 2.99
C LYS A 263 -11.90 8.88 2.69
N TRP A 264 -11.76 7.99 3.66
CA TRP A 264 -12.12 6.57 3.53
C TRP A 264 -12.91 6.13 4.77
N ASP A 265 -13.90 6.93 5.13
CA ASP A 265 -14.81 6.77 6.27
C ASP A 265 -16.23 6.37 5.81
N GLY A 266 -16.37 5.91 4.56
CA GLY A 266 -17.64 5.46 3.99
C GLY A 266 -18.01 4.03 4.36
N GLU A 267 -19.28 3.70 4.15
CA GLU A 267 -19.80 2.33 4.28
C GLU A 267 -19.18 1.40 3.24
N LEU A 268 -18.97 0.14 3.62
CA LEU A 268 -18.54 -0.91 2.69
C LEU A 268 -19.68 -1.17 1.69
N ALA A 269 -19.36 -1.13 0.40
CA ALA A 269 -20.29 -1.40 -0.68
C ALA A 269 -20.50 -2.90 -0.95
N TRP A 270 -19.59 -3.75 -0.47
CA TRP A 270 -19.61 -5.21 -0.58
C TRP A 270 -18.69 -5.84 0.47
N SER A 271 -18.93 -7.10 0.85
CA SER A 271 -18.09 -7.87 1.78
C SER A 271 -17.37 -9.06 1.12
N LEU A 272 -16.41 -9.67 1.84
CA LEU A 272 -15.73 -10.88 1.36
C LEU A 272 -16.64 -12.12 1.44
N ASP A 273 -17.65 -12.11 2.32
CA ASP A 273 -18.59 -13.22 2.47
C ASP A 273 -19.41 -13.42 1.19
N GLU A 274 -19.66 -12.35 0.44
CA GLU A 274 -20.31 -12.40 -0.89
C GLU A 274 -19.50 -13.16 -1.95
N LEU A 275 -18.23 -13.46 -1.66
CA LEU A 275 -17.27 -14.08 -2.57
C LEU A 275 -16.81 -15.47 -2.09
N GLU A 276 -17.51 -16.07 -1.12
CA GLU A 276 -17.18 -17.39 -0.58
C GLU A 276 -17.06 -18.44 -1.71
N GLY A 277 -15.95 -19.19 -1.72
CA GLY A 277 -15.66 -20.20 -2.74
C GLY A 277 -14.88 -19.69 -3.96
N GLU A 278 -14.73 -18.38 -4.15
CA GLU A 278 -13.94 -17.83 -5.25
C GLU A 278 -12.44 -18.16 -5.11
N PRO A 279 -11.76 -18.59 -6.18
CA PRO A 279 -10.35 -18.95 -6.13
C PRO A 279 -9.46 -17.78 -5.68
N GLU A 280 -9.89 -16.54 -5.96
CA GLU A 280 -9.21 -15.33 -5.52
C GLU A 280 -9.13 -15.19 -3.99
N LEU A 281 -10.00 -15.85 -3.22
CA LEU A 281 -10.01 -15.77 -1.76
C LEU A 281 -9.19 -16.87 -1.06
N LYS A 282 -8.88 -17.98 -1.73
CA LYS A 282 -8.33 -19.20 -1.09
C LYS A 282 -7.06 -18.97 -0.26
N ASP A 283 -6.23 -18.03 -0.69
CA ASP A 283 -4.95 -17.72 -0.05
C ASP A 283 -4.97 -16.36 0.68
N LEU A 284 -6.14 -15.79 0.95
CA LEU A 284 -6.23 -14.56 1.72
C LEU A 284 -6.03 -14.85 3.21
N PRO A 285 -5.09 -14.16 3.90
CA PRO A 285 -5.12 -14.12 5.37
C PRO A 285 -6.43 -13.48 5.81
N ASP A 286 -6.87 -13.62 7.07
CA ASP A 286 -8.03 -12.88 7.58
C ASP A 286 -7.75 -11.36 7.43
N PRO A 287 -8.32 -10.69 6.41
CA PRO A 287 -7.86 -9.36 6.05
C PRO A 287 -8.32 -8.33 7.08
N LEU A 288 -9.43 -8.61 7.76
CA LEU A 288 -10.01 -7.75 8.79
C LEU A 288 -9.18 -7.81 10.06
N ALA A 289 -8.74 -9.01 10.45
CA ALA A 289 -7.81 -9.16 11.56
C ALA A 289 -6.48 -8.45 11.28
N VAL A 290 -5.90 -8.66 10.09
CA VAL A 290 -4.65 -8.00 9.69
C VAL A 290 -4.80 -6.48 9.62
N GLU A 291 -5.92 -5.97 9.10
CA GLU A 291 -6.15 -4.52 9.03
C GLU A 291 -6.32 -3.91 10.42
N SER A 292 -7.07 -4.56 11.31
CA SER A 292 -7.19 -4.14 12.72
C SER A 292 -5.81 -4.04 13.37
N LEU A 293 -4.98 -5.07 13.20
CA LEU A 293 -3.62 -5.13 13.73
C LEU A 293 -2.69 -4.06 13.12
N GLU A 294 -2.84 -3.72 11.83
CA GLU A 294 -2.11 -2.62 11.18
C GLU A 294 -2.59 -1.24 11.68
N SER A 295 -3.87 -1.12 12.03
CA SER A 295 -4.47 0.08 12.62
C SER A 295 -4.20 0.21 14.13
N GLY A 296 -3.48 -0.74 14.74
CA GLY A 296 -3.18 -0.73 16.17
C GLY A 296 -4.37 -1.08 17.05
N ILE A 297 -5.31 -1.86 16.51
CA ILE A 297 -6.55 -2.27 17.16
C ILE A 297 -6.52 -3.79 17.34
N CYS A 298 -6.91 -4.26 18.53
CA CYS A 298 -7.03 -5.67 18.84
C CYS A 298 -8.17 -6.31 18.04
N PRO A 299 -7.92 -7.31 17.17
CA PRO A 299 -8.97 -7.96 16.38
C PRO A 299 -9.96 -8.78 17.22
N ARG A 300 -9.61 -9.10 18.48
CA ARG A 300 -10.47 -9.86 19.39
C ARG A 300 -11.48 -9.00 20.15
N CYS A 301 -11.09 -7.78 20.54
CA CYS A 301 -11.93 -6.95 21.42
C CYS A 301 -12.05 -5.47 21.00
N GLY A 302 -11.43 -5.05 19.90
CA GLY A 302 -11.50 -3.69 19.38
C GLY A 302 -10.74 -2.63 20.19
N LYS A 303 -10.00 -3.02 21.23
CA LYS A 303 -9.23 -2.10 22.07
C LYS A 303 -7.87 -1.76 21.46
N PRO A 304 -7.28 -0.57 21.75
CA PRO A 304 -5.95 -0.22 21.27
C PRO A 304 -4.88 -1.23 21.70
N LEU A 305 -3.90 -1.43 20.83
CA LEU A 305 -2.71 -2.24 21.08
C LEU A 305 -1.52 -1.33 21.40
N ASP A 306 -0.80 -1.68 22.47
CA ASP A 306 0.52 -1.14 22.76
C ASP A 306 1.59 -2.10 22.24
N TRP A 307 2.51 -1.59 21.41
CA TRP A 307 3.53 -2.40 20.74
C TRP A 307 4.90 -2.20 21.39
N THR A 308 5.53 -3.30 21.78
CA THR A 308 6.86 -3.34 22.42
C THR A 308 7.88 -4.06 21.55
N GLY A 309 9.16 -3.73 21.71
CA GLY A 309 10.27 -4.28 20.92
C GLY A 309 11.20 -3.19 20.35
N PRO A 310 12.00 -3.48 19.31
CA PRO A 310 12.02 -4.72 18.52
C PRO A 310 12.75 -5.89 19.21
N TYR A 311 12.23 -7.10 19.05
CA TYR A 311 12.85 -8.35 19.50
C TYR A 311 13.43 -9.14 18.32
N PRO A 312 14.53 -9.91 18.47
CA PRO A 312 15.09 -10.74 17.40
C PRO A 312 14.12 -11.84 16.94
N ILE A 313 14.00 -12.06 15.62
CA ILE A 313 13.02 -13.01 15.07
C ILE A 313 13.15 -14.45 15.61
N LYS A 314 14.38 -14.89 15.94
CA LYS A 314 14.64 -16.23 16.51
C LYS A 314 13.89 -16.46 17.83
N VAL A 315 13.61 -15.39 18.59
CA VAL A 315 12.85 -15.49 19.84
C VAL A 315 11.39 -15.85 19.56
N LEU A 316 10.83 -15.40 18.44
CA LEU A 316 9.46 -15.73 18.03
C LEU A 316 9.32 -17.21 17.65
N GLU A 317 10.38 -17.88 17.18
CA GLU A 317 10.36 -19.31 16.83
C GLU A 317 10.12 -20.20 18.06
N GLY A 318 10.58 -19.79 19.24
CA GLY A 318 10.39 -20.52 20.49
C GLY A 318 9.10 -20.19 21.26
N MET A 319 8.23 -19.34 20.71
CA MET A 319 6.96 -18.98 21.34
C MET A 319 5.81 -19.82 20.80
N GLU A 320 4.92 -20.27 21.68
CA GLU A 320 3.62 -20.80 21.28
C GLU A 320 2.78 -19.69 20.64
N LYS A 321 2.34 -19.94 19.40
CA LYS A 321 1.66 -18.95 18.58
C LYS A 321 0.74 -19.59 17.55
N GLN A 322 -0.32 -18.88 17.21
CA GLN A 322 -1.20 -19.20 16.10
C GLN A 322 -0.96 -18.19 14.97
N ASP A 323 -0.71 -18.68 13.75
CA ASP A 323 -0.53 -17.81 12.59
C ASP A 323 -1.86 -17.15 12.20
N LEU A 324 -1.83 -15.82 12.02
CA LEU A 324 -2.96 -15.02 11.55
C LEU A 324 -2.76 -14.56 10.09
N GLY A 325 -1.61 -14.88 9.51
CA GLY A 325 -1.20 -14.45 8.18
C GLY A 325 -0.66 -13.01 8.15
N ALA A 326 -0.19 -12.58 6.98
CA ALA A 326 0.50 -11.31 6.79
C ALA A 326 1.68 -11.09 7.78
N GLY A 327 2.35 -12.15 8.25
CA GLY A 327 3.42 -12.09 9.25
C GLY A 327 2.96 -11.60 10.63
N TYR A 328 1.70 -11.87 10.97
CA TYR A 328 1.13 -11.66 12.29
C TYR A 328 0.84 -13.01 12.95
N CYS A 329 1.04 -13.09 14.25
CA CYS A 329 0.65 -14.26 15.03
C CYS A 329 -0.09 -13.83 16.29
N GLU A 330 -1.07 -14.62 16.72
CA GLU A 330 -1.62 -14.54 18.07
C GLU A 330 -0.68 -15.30 19.00
N LEU A 331 -0.32 -14.70 20.12
CA LEU A 331 0.51 -15.33 21.15
C LEU A 331 -0.38 -15.84 22.27
N GLU A 332 0.09 -16.86 22.98
CA GLU A 332 -0.60 -17.34 24.18
C GLU A 332 -0.87 -16.18 25.15
N GLN A 333 -2.11 -16.12 25.65
CA GLN A 333 -2.49 -15.20 26.68
C GLN A 333 -1.73 -15.57 27.95
N VAL A 334 -0.82 -14.70 28.40
CA VAL A 334 -0.34 -14.81 29.77
C VAL A 334 -1.55 -14.48 30.62
N ARG A 335 -2.07 -15.48 31.36
CA ARG A 335 -3.13 -15.26 32.36
C ARG A 335 -2.78 -13.99 33.11
N ALA A 336 -3.73 -13.04 33.15
CA ALA A 336 -3.57 -11.89 34.04
C ALA A 336 -3.24 -12.43 35.44
N PRO A 337 -2.31 -11.80 36.19
CA PRO A 337 -2.04 -12.22 37.56
C PRO A 337 -3.37 -12.40 38.29
N PRO A 338 -3.54 -13.49 39.07
CA PRO A 338 -4.77 -13.71 39.82
C PRO A 338 -5.21 -12.42 40.49
N GLY A 339 -6.48 -12.04 40.37
CA GLY A 339 -7.02 -10.79 40.95
C GLY A 339 -6.88 -9.52 40.10
N MET A 340 -6.22 -9.54 38.93
CA MET A 340 -6.20 -8.36 38.06
C MET A 340 -7.56 -7.98 37.49
N ASP A 341 -8.46 -8.93 37.27
CA ASP A 341 -9.84 -8.63 36.84
C ASP A 341 -10.59 -7.80 37.90
N LEU A 342 -10.35 -8.09 39.18
CA LEU A 342 -10.90 -7.32 40.30
C LEU A 342 -10.32 -5.91 40.33
N VAL A 343 -9.01 -5.76 40.11
CA VAL A 343 -8.36 -4.44 40.02
C VAL A 343 -8.91 -3.64 38.84
N MET A 344 -9.09 -4.26 37.67
CA MET A 344 -9.66 -3.63 36.48
C MET A 344 -11.11 -3.18 36.72
N MET A 345 -11.94 -4.04 37.33
CA MET A 345 -13.32 -3.70 37.71
C MET A 345 -13.38 -2.54 38.70
N LEU A 346 -12.53 -2.54 39.74
CA LEU A 346 -12.50 -1.49 40.76
C LEU A 346 -12.07 -0.15 40.17
N LYS A 347 -11.07 -0.13 39.27
CA LYS A 347 -10.67 1.09 38.55
C LYS A 347 -11.78 1.61 37.64
N ALA A 348 -12.46 0.73 36.90
CA ALA A 348 -13.61 1.11 36.07
C ALA A 348 -14.77 1.70 36.89
N ALA A 349 -14.92 1.26 38.15
CA ALA A 349 -15.88 1.80 39.11
C ALA A 349 -15.40 3.08 39.84
N GLY A 350 -14.25 3.64 39.47
CA GLY A 350 -13.72 4.88 40.05
C GLY A 350 -12.95 4.72 41.36
N TYR A 351 -12.59 3.50 41.75
CA TYR A 351 -11.75 3.23 42.91
C TYR A 351 -10.26 3.30 42.55
N PHE A 352 -9.52 4.17 43.24
CA PHE A 352 -8.08 4.39 43.02
C PHE A 352 -7.22 4.02 44.25
N GLY A 353 -7.81 3.38 45.27
CA GLY A 353 -7.09 2.92 46.46
C GLY A 353 -6.27 1.65 46.21
N PRO A 354 -5.40 1.27 47.15
CA PRO A 354 -4.63 0.03 47.05
C PRO A 354 -5.58 -1.19 47.06
N VAL A 355 -5.47 -2.05 46.05
CA VAL A 355 -6.19 -3.32 45.98
C VAL A 355 -5.24 -4.42 46.44
N ILE A 356 -5.53 -5.01 47.60
CA ILE A 356 -4.78 -6.16 48.10
C ILE A 356 -5.38 -7.40 47.44
N ILE A 357 -4.56 -8.07 46.64
CA ILE A 357 -4.89 -9.38 46.08
C ILE A 357 -4.21 -10.41 46.99
N GLU A 358 -4.99 -11.20 47.72
CA GLU A 358 -4.47 -12.37 48.42
C GLU A 358 -4.11 -13.44 47.36
N GLY A 359 -2.81 -13.67 47.16
CA GLY A 359 -2.30 -14.76 46.34
C GLY A 359 -1.80 -15.91 47.21
N GLU A 360 -2.10 -17.15 46.83
CA GLU A 360 -1.32 -18.31 47.27
C GLU A 360 0.16 -18.09 46.94
N LEU A 361 1.01 -18.36 47.92
CA LEU A 361 2.45 -18.47 47.74
C LEU A 361 2.75 -19.56 46.69
N CYS A 362 3.13 -19.16 45.49
CA CYS A 362 3.77 -20.06 44.54
C CYS A 362 5.14 -20.43 45.11
N GLY A 363 5.23 -21.58 45.76
CA GLY A 363 6.48 -22.15 46.30
C GLY A 363 7.34 -22.81 45.21
N ASN A 364 8.65 -22.60 45.38
CA ASN A 364 9.84 -23.21 44.74
C ASN A 364 10.12 -22.92 43.27
#